data_AF-A0A8C0U3L8-F1
#
_entry.id   AF-A0A8C0U3L8-F1
#
_cell.length_a   1.000
_cell.length_b   1.000
_cell.length_c   1.000
_cell.angle_alpha   90.00
_cell.angle_beta   90.00
_cell.angle_gamma   90.00
#
_symmetry.space_group_name_H-M   'P 1'
#
loop_
_entity.id
_entity.type
_entity.pdbx_description
1 polymer ?
#
loop_
_entity_poly.entity_id
_entity_poly.type
_entity_poly.pdbx_seq_one_letter_code
_entity_poly.pdbx_strand_id
1 'polypeptide(L)'
;TKKSKEKKVGTDRLNKKEPQHSQKSKSNSSAPRALFQFSLDRIPRSREVRQSWISSVVTTLYSVLYSLPLTYKRKPDLILCNGPGTCVPVCLSAFLLGLLRIKRTIIVYVESICRVETLSLSGKILYYFSDYFIVQWPDLKKKYPKSVYLGRIV
;
A
#
# COMPACT_ATOMS: atom_id res chain seq x y z
N THR A 1 23.24 -61.01 -17.10
CA THR A 1 22.07 -60.11 -17.06
C THR A 1 22.50 -58.72 -17.53
N LYS A 2 21.77 -58.16 -18.51
CA LYS A 2 22.07 -56.94 -19.31
C LYS A 2 22.26 -55.68 -18.41
N LYS A 3 23.30 -54.85 -18.57
CA LYS A 3 23.54 -53.72 -19.51
C LYS A 3 22.61 -52.48 -19.33
N SER A 4 23.23 -51.37 -18.88
CA SER A 4 23.15 -50.00 -19.45
C SER A 4 22.13 -48.94 -18.97
N LYS A 5 22.61 -47.67 -19.00
CA LYS A 5 21.98 -46.33 -19.14
C LYS A 5 21.69 -45.54 -17.85
N GLU A 6 22.38 -44.44 -17.53
CA GLU A 6 22.46 -43.11 -18.20
C GLU A 6 21.21 -42.25 -17.96
N LYS A 7 21.32 -41.14 -17.20
CA LYS A 7 21.10 -39.75 -17.66
C LYS A 7 20.97 -38.73 -16.50
N LYS A 8 21.65 -37.59 -16.73
CA LYS A 8 21.44 -36.25 -16.17
C LYS A 8 19.97 -35.78 -16.31
N VAL A 9 19.69 -34.62 -15.70
CA VAL A 9 18.58 -33.65 -15.92
C VAL A 9 17.82 -33.51 -14.60
N GLY A 10 17.50 -32.34 -14.06
CA GLY A 10 17.57 -30.98 -14.56
C GLY A 10 16.80 -30.11 -13.55
N THR A 11 17.22 -28.87 -13.43
CA THR A 11 16.56 -27.82 -12.68
C THR A 11 15.17 -27.53 -13.25
N ASP A 12 14.12 -27.98 -12.57
CA ASP A 12 12.75 -27.59 -12.94
C ASP A 12 12.19 -26.52 -11.99
N ARG A 13 12.05 -25.35 -12.59
CA ARG A 13 11.28 -24.19 -12.12
C ARG A 13 9.84 -24.63 -11.86
N LEU A 14 9.43 -24.66 -10.60
CA LEU A 14 8.02 -24.78 -10.25
C LEU A 14 7.32 -23.43 -10.48
N ASN A 15 6.75 -23.35 -11.68
CA ASN A 15 5.85 -22.33 -12.18
C ASN A 15 4.55 -22.29 -11.34
N LYS A 16 4.51 -21.44 -10.29
CA LYS A 16 3.26 -21.10 -9.61
C LYS A 16 2.51 -20.07 -10.47
N LYS A 17 1.65 -20.58 -11.36
CA LYS A 17 0.55 -19.80 -11.96
C LYS A 17 -0.46 -19.48 -10.86
N GLU A 18 -0.39 -18.30 -10.27
CA GLU A 18 -1.52 -17.75 -9.53
C GLU A 18 -2.55 -17.14 -10.51
N PRO A 19 -3.86 -17.30 -10.26
CA PRO A 19 -4.90 -16.93 -11.21
C PRO A 19 -4.95 -15.41 -11.39
N GLN A 20 -4.76 -14.97 -12.63
CA GLN A 20 -5.06 -13.61 -13.06
C GLN A 20 -6.57 -13.38 -12.97
N HIS A 21 -7.02 -12.71 -11.91
CA HIS A 21 -8.37 -12.14 -11.88
C HIS A 21 -8.41 -10.93 -12.82
N SER A 22 -8.56 -11.20 -14.12
CA SER A 22 -8.97 -10.24 -15.13
C SER A 22 -10.37 -9.74 -14.79
N GLN A 23 -10.48 -8.58 -14.13
CA GLN A 23 -11.75 -7.86 -14.06
C GLN A 23 -12.00 -7.19 -15.42
N LYS A 24 -12.69 -7.93 -16.30
CA LYS A 24 -13.19 -7.44 -17.58
C LYS A 24 -14.61 -6.93 -17.37
N SER A 25 -14.77 -5.72 -16.82
CA SER A 25 -16.09 -5.07 -16.71
C SER A 25 -16.44 -4.38 -18.04
N LYS A 26 -17.12 -5.12 -18.92
CA LYS A 26 -17.93 -4.52 -19.99
C LYS A 26 -19.14 -3.83 -19.35
N SER A 27 -19.17 -2.50 -19.36
CA SER A 27 -20.41 -1.73 -19.23
C SER A 27 -20.48 -0.72 -20.38
N ASN A 28 -21.42 -0.95 -21.29
CA ASN A 28 -21.81 -0.02 -22.33
C ASN A 28 -22.62 1.10 -21.69
N SER A 29 -22.08 2.32 -21.66
CA SER A 29 -22.87 3.55 -21.64
C SER A 29 -22.04 4.68 -22.25
N SER A 30 -22.58 5.26 -23.32
CA SER A 30 -22.00 6.34 -24.10
C SER A 30 -22.18 7.67 -23.35
N ALA A 31 -21.10 8.14 -22.74
CA ALA A 31 -20.88 9.53 -22.33
C ALA A 31 -19.45 9.92 -22.76
N PRO A 32 -19.17 11.20 -23.08
CA PRO A 32 -17.82 11.64 -23.42
C PRO A 32 -16.93 11.46 -22.18
N ARG A 33 -16.26 10.31 -22.11
CA ARG A 33 -15.39 9.91 -21.01
C ARG A 33 -14.16 10.80 -21.13
N ALA A 34 -14.07 11.84 -20.31
CA ALA A 34 -12.78 12.47 -20.03
C ALA A 34 -11.78 11.33 -19.82
N LEU A 35 -10.76 11.25 -20.67
CA LEU A 35 -9.77 10.17 -20.62
C LEU A 35 -8.99 10.37 -19.32
N PHE A 36 -9.43 9.72 -18.25
CA PHE A 36 -8.70 9.68 -16.99
C PHE A 36 -7.36 8.99 -17.27
N GLN A 37 -6.28 9.78 -17.34
CA GLN A 37 -4.93 9.25 -17.45
C GLN A 37 -4.57 8.58 -16.12
N PHE A 38 -4.44 7.26 -16.10
CA PHE A 38 -3.99 6.52 -14.94
C PHE A 38 -2.65 5.83 -15.23
N SER A 39 -1.79 5.72 -14.21
CA SER A 39 -0.56 4.93 -14.25
C SER A 39 -0.61 3.90 -13.14
N LEU A 40 -0.28 2.64 -13.45
CA LEU A 40 -0.28 1.54 -12.49
C LEU A 40 1.17 1.12 -12.18
N ASP A 41 1.61 1.38 -10.96
CA ASP A 41 2.91 0.90 -10.45
C ASP A 41 2.68 -0.16 -9.37
N ARG A 42 3.48 -1.22 -9.38
CA ARG A 42 3.37 -2.31 -8.38
C ARG A 42 4.42 -2.13 -7.29
N ILE A 43 3.98 -2.25 -6.04
CA ILE A 43 4.83 -2.13 -4.85
C ILE A 43 4.78 -3.45 -4.09
N PRO A 44 5.91 -3.98 -3.60
CA PRO A 44 5.94 -5.20 -2.81
C PRO A 44 5.13 -5.06 -1.52
N ARG A 45 4.60 -6.17 -1.03
CA ARG A 45 3.84 -6.20 0.23
C ARG A 45 4.82 -6.08 1.41
N SER A 46 4.60 -5.07 2.25
CA SER A 46 5.37 -4.75 3.46
C SER A 46 5.42 -5.86 4.52
N ARG A 47 4.48 -6.81 4.52
CA ARG A 47 4.43 -7.93 5.48
C ARG A 47 3.63 -9.09 4.91
N GLU A 48 4.13 -10.32 5.08
CA GLU A 48 3.36 -11.54 4.80
C GLU A 48 2.60 -12.03 6.04
N VAL A 49 1.56 -12.82 5.81
CA VAL A 49 0.69 -13.33 6.87
C VAL A 49 1.48 -14.32 7.73
N ARG A 50 1.56 -14.08 9.06
CA ARG A 50 2.31 -14.85 10.09
C ARG A 50 3.84 -14.65 10.18
N GLN A 51 4.40 -13.60 9.56
CA GLN A 51 5.82 -13.26 9.80
C GLN A 51 6.06 -12.71 11.22
N SER A 52 7.24 -13.01 11.77
CA SER A 52 7.71 -12.43 13.03
C SER A 52 7.78 -10.90 12.96
N TRP A 53 7.53 -10.24 14.09
CA TRP A 53 7.54 -8.77 14.18
C TRP A 53 8.84 -8.12 13.68
N ILE A 54 9.99 -8.72 14.00
CA ILE A 54 11.31 -8.21 13.62
C ILE A 54 11.52 -8.31 12.10
N SER A 55 11.20 -9.48 11.52
CA SER A 55 11.25 -9.68 10.07
C SER A 55 10.30 -8.72 9.34
N SER A 56 9.13 -8.44 9.93
CA SER A 56 8.15 -7.49 9.38
C SER A 56 8.69 -6.05 9.32
N VAL A 57 9.50 -5.63 10.29
CA VAL A 57 10.14 -4.31 10.26
C VAL A 57 11.18 -4.24 9.14
N VAL A 58 11.99 -5.29 8.99
CA VAL A 58 13.01 -5.36 7.93
C VAL A 58 12.38 -5.34 6.53
N THR A 59 11.33 -6.12 6.30
CA THR A 59 10.61 -6.14 5.02
C THR A 59 9.87 -4.82 4.75
N THR A 60 9.38 -4.17 5.80
CA THR A 60 8.81 -2.81 5.70
C THR A 60 9.88 -1.80 5.30
N LEU A 61 11.05 -1.81 5.93
CA LEU A 61 12.16 -0.91 5.59
C LEU A 61 12.66 -1.13 4.17
N TYR A 62 12.79 -2.38 3.73
CA TYR A 62 13.09 -2.71 2.33
C TYR A 62 12.04 -2.13 1.38
N SER A 63 10.75 -2.22 1.74
CA SER A 63 9.66 -1.64 0.95
C SER A 63 9.72 -0.10 0.91
N VAL A 64 10.16 0.56 2.00
CA VAL A 64 10.42 2.01 2.02
C VAL A 64 11.48 2.34 0.98
N LEU A 65 12.63 1.65 1.03
CA LEU A 65 13.74 1.88 0.10
C LEU A 65 13.35 1.66 -1.35
N TYR A 66 12.50 0.66 -1.64
CA TYR A 66 11.96 0.44 -2.97
C TYR A 66 10.96 1.54 -3.40
N SER A 67 10.16 2.06 -2.47
CA SER A 67 9.16 3.10 -2.75
C SER A 67 9.74 4.51 -2.90
N LEU A 68 10.95 4.77 -2.38
CA LEU A 68 11.66 6.05 -2.52
C LEU A 68 11.90 6.46 -3.98
N PRO A 69 12.57 5.65 -4.83
CA PRO A 69 12.80 6.02 -6.22
C PRO A 69 11.49 6.15 -7.00
N LEU A 70 10.48 5.36 -6.65
CA LEU A 70 9.16 5.44 -7.28
C LEU A 70 8.47 6.77 -6.97
N THR A 71 8.43 7.16 -5.70
CA THR A 71 7.83 8.43 -5.26
C THR A 71 8.63 9.63 -5.79
N TYR A 72 9.96 9.51 -5.87
CA TYR A 72 10.81 10.55 -6.47
C TYR A 72 10.58 10.71 -7.98
N LYS A 73 10.33 9.62 -8.71
CA LYS A 73 10.02 9.67 -10.14
C LYS A 73 8.62 10.22 -10.42
N ARG A 74 7.63 9.82 -9.61
CA ARG A 74 6.22 10.24 -9.79
C ARG A 74 5.92 11.62 -9.23
N LYS A 75 6.67 12.09 -8.22
CA LYS A 75 6.50 13.39 -7.53
C LYS A 75 5.03 13.73 -7.25
N PRO A 76 4.28 12.86 -6.54
CA PRO A 76 2.88 13.13 -6.27
C PRO A 76 2.72 14.42 -5.45
N ASP A 77 1.67 15.19 -5.75
CA ASP A 77 1.26 16.34 -4.92
C ASP A 77 0.45 15.89 -3.69
N LEU A 78 -0.30 14.80 -3.86
CA LEU A 78 -1.21 14.24 -2.87
C LEU A 78 -1.11 12.72 -2.87
N ILE A 79 -1.00 12.14 -1.68
CA ILE A 79 -1.15 10.71 -1.45
C ILE A 79 -2.40 10.50 -0.61
N LEU A 80 -3.42 9.92 -1.25
CA LEU A 80 -4.60 9.41 -0.58
C LEU A 80 -4.41 7.92 -0.34
N CYS A 81 -4.44 7.49 0.92
CA CYS A 81 -4.34 6.06 1.23
C CYS A 81 -5.29 5.63 2.35
N ASN A 82 -5.69 4.38 2.26
CA ASN A 82 -6.59 3.69 3.17
C ASN A 82 -6.10 2.23 3.28
N GLY A 83 -6.11 1.67 4.49
CA GLY A 83 -5.79 0.26 4.73
C GLY A 83 -4.36 -0.19 4.34
N PRO A 84 -4.07 -1.51 4.36
CA PRO A 84 -3.16 -2.20 5.28
C PRO A 84 -1.69 -1.71 5.23
N GLY A 85 -0.81 -2.28 6.09
CA GLY A 85 0.57 -1.81 6.33
C GLY A 85 1.48 -1.48 5.14
N THR A 86 1.11 -1.83 3.90
CA THR A 86 1.76 -1.37 2.67
C THR A 86 1.64 0.12 2.39
N CYS A 87 0.64 0.82 2.92
CA CYS A 87 0.55 2.28 2.76
C CYS A 87 1.66 3.01 3.55
N VAL A 88 2.10 2.42 4.68
CA VAL A 88 3.12 3.00 5.57
C VAL A 88 4.43 3.27 4.83
N PRO A 89 5.06 2.32 4.09
CA PRO A 89 6.32 2.58 3.41
C PRO A 89 6.20 3.65 2.31
N VAL A 90 5.07 3.71 1.59
CA VAL A 90 4.84 4.72 0.54
C VAL A 90 4.67 6.11 1.13
N CYS A 91 3.89 6.23 2.21
CA CYS A 91 3.72 7.51 2.89
C CYS A 91 5.02 7.95 3.56
N LEU A 92 5.78 7.01 4.14
CA LEU A 92 7.06 7.31 4.76
C LEU A 92 8.10 7.75 3.72
N SER A 93 8.15 7.13 2.54
CA SER A 93 9.05 7.58 1.48
C SER A 93 8.69 8.97 0.96
N ALA A 94 7.40 9.29 0.81
CA ALA A 94 6.94 10.64 0.47
C ALA A 94 7.30 11.66 1.57
N PHE A 95 7.11 11.29 2.84
CA PHE A 95 7.47 12.12 3.98
C PHE A 95 8.98 12.39 4.02
N LEU A 96 9.83 11.38 3.76
CA LEU A 96 11.28 11.52 3.69
C LEU A 96 11.71 12.47 2.56
N LEU A 97 11.06 12.41 1.39
CA LEU A 97 11.32 13.37 0.30
C LEU A 97 10.90 14.81 0.67
N GLY A 98 9.82 14.96 1.43
CA GLY A 98 9.40 16.24 2.00
C GLY A 98 10.40 16.77 3.03
N LEU A 99 10.91 15.90 3.90
CA LEU A 99 11.92 16.23 4.91
C LEU A 99 13.25 16.67 4.27
N LEU A 100 13.65 16.03 3.17
CA LEU A 100 14.81 16.39 2.35
C LEU A 100 14.58 17.65 1.48
N ARG A 101 13.45 18.36 1.63
CA ARG A 101 13.07 19.54 0.85
C ARG A 101 13.04 19.34 -0.68
N ILE A 102 12.91 18.10 -1.14
CA ILE A 102 12.86 17.78 -2.57
C ILE A 102 11.47 18.06 -3.14
N LYS A 103 10.44 17.50 -2.52
CA LYS A 103 9.04 17.64 -2.93
C LYS A 103 8.12 17.49 -1.73
N ARG A 104 7.34 18.53 -1.44
CA ARG A 104 6.28 18.46 -0.44
C ARG A 104 5.09 17.70 -1.02
N THR A 105 4.72 16.61 -0.36
CA THR A 105 3.58 15.77 -0.71
C THR A 105 2.59 15.83 0.43
N ILE A 106 1.33 16.10 0.15
CA ILE A 106 0.26 16.08 1.16
C ILE A 106 -0.17 14.63 1.38
N ILE A 107 -0.19 14.18 2.63
CA ILE A 107 -0.58 12.81 2.99
C ILE A 107 -1.94 12.84 3.65
N VAL A 108 -2.94 12.26 2.99
CA VAL A 108 -4.30 12.07 3.51
C VAL A 108 -4.50 10.58 3.79
N TYR A 109 -4.67 10.25 5.07
CA TYR A 109 -4.97 8.90 5.50
C TYR A 109 -6.44 8.78 5.89
N VAL A 110 -7.13 7.77 5.35
CA VAL A 110 -8.50 7.44 5.72
C VAL A 110 -8.51 6.12 6.48
N GLU A 111 -8.84 6.17 7.77
CA GLU A 111 -8.95 4.95 8.59
C GLU A 111 -10.15 4.09 8.16
N SER A 112 -9.98 2.79 8.34
CA SER A 112 -10.94 1.76 7.97
C SER A 112 -12.24 1.92 8.75
N ILE A 113 -13.39 1.78 8.06
CA ILE A 113 -14.72 1.82 8.70
C ILE A 113 -14.88 0.76 9.80
N CYS A 114 -14.21 -0.39 9.69
CA CYS A 114 -14.27 -1.47 10.68
C CYS A 114 -13.60 -1.13 12.02
N ARG A 115 -12.90 0.01 12.12
CA ARG A 115 -12.22 0.46 13.34
C ARG A 115 -13.11 1.45 14.08
N VAL A 116 -13.91 0.93 15.01
CA VAL A 116 -14.86 1.72 15.81
C VAL A 116 -14.19 2.29 17.06
N GLU A 117 -13.45 1.46 17.80
CA GLU A 117 -12.91 1.82 19.13
C GLU A 117 -11.42 2.17 19.14
N THR A 118 -10.64 1.57 18.22
CA THR A 118 -9.18 1.69 18.19
C THR A 118 -8.66 1.83 16.77
N LEU A 119 -7.61 2.65 16.60
CA LEU A 119 -6.91 2.80 15.32
C LEU A 119 -6.17 1.52 14.94
N SER A 120 -6.05 1.29 13.63
CA SER A 120 -5.19 0.24 13.11
C SER A 120 -3.72 0.52 13.45
N LEU A 121 -2.85 -0.51 13.44
CA LEU A 121 -1.41 -0.29 13.68
C LEU A 121 -0.84 0.73 12.68
N SER A 122 -1.19 0.58 11.41
CA SER A 122 -0.81 1.52 10.35
C SER A 122 -1.39 2.91 10.62
N GLY A 123 -2.65 3.01 11.05
CA GLY A 123 -3.29 4.26 11.45
C GLY A 123 -2.59 4.94 12.62
N LYS A 124 -2.18 4.19 13.66
CA LYS A 124 -1.39 4.74 14.79
C LYS A 124 -0.06 5.31 14.33
N ILE A 125 0.60 4.64 13.39
CA ILE A 125 1.86 5.09 12.79
C ILE A 125 1.57 6.36 11.96
N LEU A 126 0.65 6.28 10.99
CA LEU A 126 0.24 7.37 10.09
C LEU A 126 -0.33 8.59 10.79
N TYR A 127 -0.92 8.44 11.96
CA TYR A 127 -1.46 9.55 12.75
C TYR A 127 -0.40 10.63 13.02
N TYR A 128 0.86 10.26 13.20
CA TYR A 128 1.92 11.22 13.50
C TYR A 128 2.42 11.97 12.26
N PHE A 129 2.53 11.31 11.11
CA PHE A 129 3.14 11.90 9.90
C PHE A 129 2.16 12.27 8.77
N SER A 130 0.89 11.86 8.86
CA SER A 130 -0.13 12.36 7.92
C SER A 130 -0.44 13.82 8.20
N ASP A 131 -0.66 14.59 7.14
CA ASP A 131 -1.16 15.95 7.22
C ASP A 131 -2.63 15.93 7.63
N TYR A 132 -3.43 15.07 6.98
CA TYR A 132 -4.84 14.89 7.29
C TYR A 132 -5.13 13.42 7.64
N PHE A 133 -5.70 13.22 8.82
CA PHE A 133 -6.08 11.90 9.31
C PHE A 133 -7.60 11.83 9.45
N ILE A 134 -8.26 11.09 8.58
CA ILE A 134 -9.72 11.02 8.51
C ILE A 134 -10.22 9.79 9.27
N VAL A 135 -11.21 10.01 10.15
CA VAL A 135 -11.91 8.96 10.90
C VAL A 135 -13.40 8.99 10.60
N GLN A 136 -14.01 7.80 10.66
CA GLN A 136 -15.42 7.61 10.33
C GLN A 136 -16.32 7.47 11.56
N TRP A 137 -15.74 7.43 12.76
CA TRP A 137 -16.46 7.29 14.04
C TRP A 137 -16.20 8.48 14.97
N PRO A 138 -17.22 9.02 15.64
CA PRO A 138 -17.08 10.18 16.50
C PRO A 138 -16.25 9.87 17.75
N ASP A 139 -16.29 8.64 18.27
CA ASP A 139 -15.52 8.26 19.46
C ASP A 139 -14.01 8.22 19.19
N LEU A 140 -13.61 7.85 17.97
CA LEU A 140 -12.22 8.02 17.54
C LEU A 140 -11.81 9.48 17.49
N LYS A 141 -12.68 10.39 17.04
CA LYS A 141 -12.39 11.83 17.05
C LYS A 141 -12.19 12.38 18.46
N LYS A 142 -12.99 11.94 19.43
CA LYS A 142 -12.82 12.29 20.84
C LYS A 142 -11.46 11.83 21.37
N LYS A 143 -11.02 10.62 20.99
CA LYS A 143 -9.76 10.02 21.44
C LYS A 143 -8.52 10.57 20.71
N TYR A 144 -8.68 10.99 19.46
CA TYR A 144 -7.60 11.44 18.58
C TYR A 144 -7.92 12.83 18.02
N PRO A 145 -7.59 13.91 18.75
CA PRO A 145 -8.04 15.26 18.41
C PRO A 145 -7.50 15.79 17.07
N LYS A 146 -6.33 15.31 16.60
CA LYS A 146 -5.77 15.65 15.27
C LYS A 146 -6.61 15.07 14.12
N SER A 147 -7.41 14.04 14.38
CA SER A 147 -8.23 13.42 13.34
C SER A 147 -9.37 14.34 12.87
N VAL A 148 -9.85 14.14 11.66
CA VAL A 148 -11.02 14.81 11.09
C VAL A 148 -12.14 13.79 10.96
N TYR A 149 -13.26 14.05 11.61
CA TYR A 149 -14.45 13.21 11.51
C TYR A 149 -15.26 13.62 10.28
N LEU A 150 -15.45 12.71 9.33
CA LEU A 150 -16.26 12.93 8.12
C LEU A 150 -17.50 12.04 8.04
N GLY A 151 -17.80 11.27 9.09
CA GLY A 151 -18.88 10.30 9.07
C GLY A 151 -18.57 9.09 8.19
N ARG A 152 -19.61 8.42 7.70
CA ARG A 152 -19.50 7.19 6.91
C ARG A 152 -19.13 7.53 5.47
N ILE A 153 -17.95 7.08 5.03
CA ILE A 153 -17.47 7.20 3.65
C ILE A 153 -17.66 5.81 3.01
N VAL A 154 -18.61 5.71 2.07
CA VAL A 154 -18.95 4.50 1.30
C VAL A 154 -18.47 4.57 -0.14
#